data_AF-S4PQX5-F1
#
_entry.id   AF-S4PQX5-F1
#
_cell.length_a   1.000
_cell.length_b   1.000
_cell.length_c   1.000
_cell.angle_alpha   90.00
_cell.angle_beta   90.00
_cell.angle_gamma   90.00
#
_symmetry.space_group_name_H-M   'P 1'
#
loop_
_entity.id
_entity.type
_entity.pdbx_description
1 polymer ?
#
loop_
_entity_poly.entity_id
_entity_poly.type
_entity_poly.pdbx_seq_one_letter_code
_entity_poly.pdbx_strand_id
1 'polypeptide(L)'
;MPVIMWIVTIGAIFALCTSLLGAMFPLPRVLYAMGSDGVLFRFLAAINTKTRTPLIATVVSGLLSATMAAIFNLNQLIDMMSIGTLLAYTIVATTV
;
A
#
# COMPACT_ATOMS: atom_id res chain seq x y z
N MET A 1 0.10 37.20 -2.30
CA MET A 1 1.12 36.48 -3.09
C MET A 1 0.53 35.17 -3.64
N PRO A 2 -0.28 35.22 -4.70
CA PRO A 2 -1.00 34.06 -5.23
C PRO A 2 -0.10 33.01 -5.88
N VAL A 3 1.06 33.40 -6.41
CA VAL A 3 2.02 32.50 -7.10
C VAL A 3 2.57 31.41 -6.17
N ILE A 4 2.87 31.77 -4.91
CA ILE A 4 3.41 30.82 -3.92
C ILE A 4 2.39 29.72 -3.61
N MET A 5 1.11 30.07 -3.49
CA MET A 5 0.04 29.11 -3.26
C MET A 5 -0.03 28.07 -4.38
N TRP A 6 0.00 28.50 -5.65
CA TRP A 6 -0.02 27.59 -6.80
C TRP A 6 1.19 26.65 -6.83
N ILE A 7 2.38 27.16 -6.56
CA ILE A 7 3.60 26.34 -6.52
C ILE A 7 3.50 25.28 -5.43
N VAL A 8 3.05 25.66 -4.22
CA VAL A 8 2.89 24.73 -3.09
C VAL A 8 1.80 23.70 -3.38
N THR A 9 0.65 24.10 -3.93
CA THR A 9 -0.44 23.16 -4.26
C THR A 9 0.00 22.15 -5.31
N ILE A 10 0.69 22.58 -6.37
CA ILE A 10 1.22 21.68 -7.40
C ILE A 10 2.24 20.73 -6.78
N GLY A 11 3.18 21.25 -5.97
CA GLY A 11 4.16 20.43 -5.26
C GLY A 11 3.52 19.38 -4.36
N ALA A 12 2.47 19.75 -3.61
CA ALA A 12 1.74 18.84 -2.74
C ALA A 12 1.05 17.72 -3.53
N ILE A 13 0.40 18.04 -4.66
CA ILE A 13 -0.27 17.03 -5.51
C ILE A 13 0.74 16.03 -6.08
N PHE A 14 1.88 16.51 -6.59
CA PHE A 14 2.93 15.64 -7.11
C PHE A 14 3.56 14.79 -6.00
N ALA A 15 3.78 15.34 -4.82
CA ALA A 15 4.31 14.61 -3.67
C ALA A 15 3.36 13.49 -3.22
N LEU A 16 2.06 13.78 -3.10
CA LEU A 16 1.04 12.80 -2.75
C LEU A 16 0.94 11.68 -3.80
N CYS A 17 0.95 12.04 -5.08
CA CYS A 17 0.91 11.06 -6.18
C CYS A 17 2.14 10.15 -6.16
N THR A 18 3.33 10.72 -5.95
CA THR A 18 4.58 9.95 -5.87
C THR A 18 4.58 9.00 -4.67
N SER A 19 4.14 9.47 -3.50
CA SER A 19 4.03 8.65 -2.30
C SER A 19 3.04 7.49 -2.48
N LEU A 20 1.88 7.76 -3.09
CA LEU A 20 0.87 6.74 -3.39
C LEU A 20 1.40 5.65 -4.32
N LEU A 21 2.09 6.03 -5.40
CA LEU A 21 2.74 5.08 -6.32
C LEU A 21 3.83 4.28 -5.60
N GLY A 22 4.63 4.95 -4.77
CA GLY A 22 5.65 4.34 -3.94
C GLY A 22 5.12 3.26 -3.00
N ALA A 23 3.90 3.43 -2.47
CA ALA A 23 3.24 2.43 -1.62
C ALA A 23 2.53 1.32 -2.42
N MET A 24 1.97 1.65 -3.59
CA MET A 24 1.20 0.71 -4.42
C MET A 24 2.07 -0.31 -5.18
N PHE A 25 3.33 -0.01 -5.50
CA PHE A 25 4.21 -0.95 -6.22
C PHE A 25 4.82 -2.08 -5.36
N PRO A 26 5.24 -1.85 -4.10
CA PRO A 26 5.73 -2.91 -3.22
C PRO A 26 4.63 -3.89 -2.82
N LEU A 27 3.39 -3.42 -2.66
CA LEU A 27 2.29 -4.18 -2.09
C LEU A 27 1.97 -5.47 -2.88
N PRO A 28 1.86 -5.46 -4.23
CA PRO A 28 1.68 -6.67 -5.03
C PRO A 28 2.91 -7.58 -5.02
N ARG A 29 4.13 -7.03 -4.88
CA ARG A 29 5.37 -7.83 -4.80
C ARG A 29 5.45 -8.60 -3.48
N VAL A 30 5.10 -7.96 -2.37
CA VAL A 30 5.06 -8.59 -1.04
C VAL A 30 3.97 -9.66 -1.00
N LEU A 31 2.76 -9.37 -1.49
CA LEU A 31 1.67 -10.34 -1.56
C LEU A 31 2.03 -11.56 -2.43
N TYR A 32 2.76 -11.32 -3.53
CA TYR A 32 3.25 -12.41 -4.38
C TYR A 32 4.28 -13.28 -3.65
N ALA A 33 5.27 -12.68 -2.97
CA ALA A 33 6.27 -13.42 -2.20
C ALA A 33 5.61 -14.24 -1.06
N MET A 34 4.69 -13.63 -0.31
CA MET A 34 3.92 -14.32 0.74
C MET A 34 3.05 -15.46 0.18
N GLY A 35 2.54 -15.32 -1.04
CA GLY A 35 1.78 -16.36 -1.74
C GLY A 35 2.66 -17.49 -2.29
N SER A 36 3.88 -17.19 -2.75
CA SER A 36 4.85 -18.20 -3.19
C SER A 36 5.42 -19.01 -2.02
N ASP A 37 5.58 -18.39 -0.86
CA ASP A 37 6.02 -19.04 0.37
C ASP A 37 4.92 -19.92 1.01
N GLY A 38 3.69 -19.88 0.46
CA GLY A 38 2.55 -20.66 0.94
C GLY A 38 1.94 -20.17 2.25
N VAL A 39 2.40 -19.03 2.77
CA VAL A 39 1.91 -18.37 3.99
C VAL A 39 0.54 -17.72 3.75
N LEU A 40 0.28 -17.28 2.51
CA LEU A 40 -1.02 -16.76 2.05
C LEU A 40 -1.72 -17.78 1.12
N PHE A 41 -3.06 -17.72 1.01
CA PHE A 41 -3.83 -18.60 0.11
C PHE A 41 -3.25 -18.60 -1.33
N ARG A 42 -2.92 -19.78 -1.87
CA ARG A 42 -2.35 -20.00 -3.22
C ARG A 42 -3.11 -19.33 -4.38
N PHE A 43 -4.38 -18.97 -4.15
CA PHE A 43 -5.19 -18.21 -5.11
C PHE A 43 -4.72 -16.76 -5.31
N LEU A 44 -4.07 -16.13 -4.31
CA LEU A 44 -3.50 -14.79 -4.46
C LEU A 44 -2.16 -14.79 -5.22
N ALA A 45 -1.49 -15.95 -5.27
CA ALA A 45 -0.30 -16.18 -6.09
C ALA A 45 -0.63 -16.54 -7.54
N ALA A 46 -1.92 -16.63 -7.92
CA ALA A 46 -2.33 -16.90 -9.28
C ALA A 46 -1.97 -15.73 -10.20
N ILE A 47 -0.87 -15.88 -10.92
CA ILE A 47 -0.32 -14.90 -11.84
C ILE A 47 -1.05 -15.02 -13.17
N ASN A 48 -1.48 -13.89 -13.75
CA ASN A 48 -2.01 -13.90 -15.10
C ASN A 48 -0.86 -14.08 -16.11
N THR A 49 -0.92 -15.15 -16.92
CA THR A 49 0.10 -15.59 -17.90
C THR A 49 0.55 -14.49 -18.88
N LYS A 50 -0.29 -13.49 -19.19
CA LYS A 50 0.07 -12.45 -20.17
C LYS A 50 0.88 -11.28 -19.60
N THR A 51 0.63 -10.85 -18.37
CA THR A 51 1.27 -9.65 -17.79
C THR A 51 2.31 -9.99 -16.73
N ARG A 52 2.40 -11.25 -16.29
CA ARG A 52 3.25 -11.68 -15.15
C ARG A 52 3.03 -10.86 -13.87
N THR A 53 1.94 -10.09 -13.80
CA THR A 53 1.57 -9.27 -12.65
C THR A 53 0.46 -9.97 -11.86
N PRO A 54 0.51 -9.96 -10.53
CA PRO A 54 -0.53 -10.52 -9.68
C PRO A 54 -1.74 -9.56 -9.65
N LEU A 55 -2.47 -9.49 -10.77
CA LEU A 55 -3.67 -8.65 -10.94
C LEU A 55 -4.71 -8.91 -9.85
N ILE A 56 -4.90 -10.17 -9.47
CA ILE A 56 -5.82 -10.57 -8.41
C ILE A 56 -5.38 -9.97 -7.07
N ALA A 57 -4.08 -9.98 -6.76
CA ALA A 57 -3.56 -9.37 -5.53
C ALA A 57 -3.79 -7.85 -5.53
N THR A 58 -3.54 -7.16 -6.66
CA THR A 58 -3.78 -5.72 -6.79
C THR A 58 -5.26 -5.35 -6.64
N VAL A 59 -6.16 -6.11 -7.26
CA VAL A 59 -7.61 -5.87 -7.16
C VAL A 59 -8.09 -6.12 -5.74
N VAL A 60 -7.67 -7.22 -5.10
CA VAL A 60 -8.05 -7.52 -3.71
C VAL A 60 -7.50 -6.48 -2.74
N SER A 61 -6.23 -6.07 -2.87
CA SER A 61 -5.64 -5.02 -2.04
C SER A 61 -6.30 -3.66 -2.26
N GLY A 62 -6.63 -3.34 -3.52
CA GLY A 62 -7.34 -2.11 -3.87
C GLY A 62 -8.76 -2.09 -3.33
N LEU A 63 -9.48 -3.21 -3.40
CA LEU A 63 -10.83 -3.35 -2.85
C LEU A 63 -10.81 -3.22 -1.32
N LEU A 64 -9.85 -3.87 -0.65
CA LEU A 64 -9.64 -3.73 0.80
C LEU A 64 -9.29 -2.29 1.19
N SER A 65 -8.40 -1.64 0.44
CA SER A 65 -8.06 -0.24 0.71
C SER A 65 -9.25 0.70 0.47
N ALA A 66 -10.07 0.43 -0.55
CA ALA A 66 -11.26 1.23 -0.86
C ALA A 66 -12.35 1.05 0.21
N THR A 67 -12.57 -0.16 0.71
CA THR A 67 -13.52 -0.40 1.80
C THR A 67 -13.05 0.24 3.11
N MET A 68 -11.76 0.15 3.42
CA MET A 68 -11.18 0.83 4.58
C MET A 68 -11.31 2.36 4.45
N ALA A 69 -11.02 2.93 3.28
CA ALA A 69 -11.18 4.36 3.04
C ALA A 69 -12.63 4.84 3.10
N ALA A 70 -13.61 3.97 2.80
CA ALA A 70 -15.03 4.31 2.84
C ALA A 70 -15.61 4.28 4.27
N ILE A 71 -15.08 3.43 5.15
CA ILE A 71 -15.62 3.22 6.50
C ILE A 71 -14.89 4.08 7.55
N PHE A 72 -13.59 4.31 7.37
CA PHE A 72 -12.74 4.96 8.39
C PHE A 72 -12.43 6.42 8.05
N ASN A 73 -12.28 7.23 9.10
CA ASN A 73 -11.79 8.60 8.97
C ASN A 73 -10.27 8.65 8.79
N LEU A 74 -9.78 9.72 8.17
CA LEU A 74 -8.34 9.92 7.90
C LEU A 74 -7.48 9.81 9.17
N ASN A 75 -7.92 10.38 10.30
CA ASN A 75 -7.18 10.29 11.57
C ASN A 75 -7.04 8.84 12.05
N GLN A 76 -8.13 8.07 12.02
CA GLN A 76 -8.12 6.66 12.42
C GLN A 76 -7.22 5.83 11.49
N LEU A 77 -7.21 6.15 10.20
CA LEU A 77 -6.37 5.48 9.21
C LEU A 77 -4.88 5.74 9.46
N ILE A 78 -4.53 6.98 9.86
CA ILE A 78 -3.15 7.36 10.24
C ILE A 78 -2.73 6.65 11.54
N ASP A 79 -3.61 6.58 12.53
CA ASP A 79 -3.33 5.88 13.79
C ASP A 79 -3.09 4.39 13.53
N MET A 80 -3.93 3.75 12.70
CA MET A 80 -3.77 2.35 12.32
C MET A 80 -2.49 2.10 11.52
N MET A 81 -2.14 2.99 10.59
CA MET A 81 -0.88 2.92 9.84
C MET A 81 0.32 2.99 10.79
N SER A 82 0.32 3.94 11.74
CA SER A 82 1.42 4.15 12.68
C SER A 82 1.59 2.96 13.63
N ILE A 83 0.50 2.41 14.15
CA ILE A 83 0.54 1.20 14.97
C ILE A 83 1.13 0.03 14.16
N GLY A 84 0.70 -0.15 12.92
CA GLY A 84 1.20 -1.22 12.05
C GLY A 84 2.69 -1.11 11.73
N THR A 85 3.19 0.10 11.41
CA THR A 85 4.62 0.31 11.13
C THR A 85 5.48 0.13 12.36
N LEU A 86 5.03 0.61 13.52
CA LEU A 86 5.71 0.38 14.80
C LEU A 86 5.80 -1.10 15.12
N LEU A 87 4.70 -1.84 14.98
CA LEU A 87 4.70 -3.30 15.19
C LEU A 87 5.69 -4.00 14.26
N ALA A 88 5.67 -3.68 12.96
CA ALA A 88 6.59 -4.26 11.99
C ALA A 88 8.06 -3.97 12.37
N TYR A 89 8.38 -2.74 12.75
CA TYR A 89 9.73 -2.37 13.19
C TYR A 89 10.14 -3.07 14.48
N THR A 90 9.23 -3.21 15.46
CA THR A 90 9.54 -3.95 16.69
C THR A 90 9.83 -5.42 16.42
N ILE A 91 9.06 -6.07 15.54
CA ILE A 91 9.30 -7.48 15.16
C ILE A 91 10.69 -7.61 14.55
N VAL A 92 11.02 -6.78 13.55
CA VAL A 92 12.34 -6.78 12.91
C VAL A 92 13.45 -6.56 13.94
N ALA A 93 13.31 -5.57 14.82
CA ALA A 93 14.29 -5.27 15.86
C ALA A 93 14.48 -6.41 16.87
N THR A 94 13.44 -7.19 17.17
CA THR A 94 13.55 -8.36 18.07
C THR A 94 14.12 -9.61 17.40
N THR A 95 14.01 -9.71 16.07
CA THR A 95 14.55 -10.84 15.29
C THR A 95 16.00 -10.69 14.88
N VAL A 96 16.54 -9.47 14.96
CA VAL A 96 17.96 -9.13 14.72
C VAL A 96 18.73 -9.25 16.03
#